data_AF-A0A6C0CBC2-F1
#
_entry.id   AF-A0A6C0CBC2-F1
#
_cell.length_a   1.000
_cell.length_b   1.000
_cell.length_c   1.000
_cell.angle_alpha   90.00
_cell.angle_beta   90.00
_cell.angle_gamma   90.00
#
_symmetry.space_group_name_H-M   'P 1'
#
loop_
_entity.id
_entity.type
_entity.pdbx_description
1 polymer ?
#
loop_
_entity_poly.entity_id
_entity_poly.type
_entity_poly.pdbx_seq_one_letter_code
_entity_poly.pdbx_strand_id
1 'polypeptide(L)'
;MWATYDYTNFPTVYITISGSIESPRDFTHFIEQWLQLFNNGTTFNLYFNTINCGYINIKYAILMAHKIRQFKKNKYTNLQFSKIAVANKCILILLRLIFYIEAPIAPVEVYYEKNNIISSEQFYPH
;
A
#
# COMPACT_ATOMS: atom_id res chain seq x y z
N MET A 1 -15.80 -2.21 5.40
CA MET A 1 -14.38 -2.66 5.52
C MET A 1 -13.69 -2.37 4.20
N TRP A 2 -12.82 -1.37 4.17
CA TRP A 2 -12.17 -0.87 2.95
C TRP A 2 -10.96 -1.71 2.51
N ALA A 3 -10.26 -2.33 3.47
CA ALA A 3 -9.11 -3.18 3.20
C ALA A 3 -9.21 -4.50 3.96
N THR A 4 -8.84 -5.59 3.31
CA THR A 4 -8.82 -6.95 3.88
C THR A 4 -7.43 -7.54 3.76
N TYR A 5 -6.97 -8.24 4.80
CA TYR A 5 -5.65 -8.87 4.85
C TYR A 5 -5.82 -10.37 4.88
N ASP A 6 -5.18 -11.05 3.95
CA ASP A 6 -5.13 -12.49 3.85
C ASP A 6 -3.70 -12.98 4.16
N TYR A 7 -3.61 -13.79 5.21
CA TYR A 7 -2.37 -14.34 5.76
C TYR A 7 -2.18 -15.82 5.43
N THR A 8 -3.06 -16.44 4.64
CA THR A 8 -3.01 -17.88 4.28
C THR A 8 -1.67 -18.31 3.68
N ASN A 9 -0.99 -17.40 2.97
CA ASN A 9 0.28 -17.64 2.29
C ASN A 9 1.46 -16.88 2.90
N PHE A 10 1.40 -16.63 4.22
CA PHE A 10 2.49 -15.97 4.95
C PHE A 10 3.85 -16.66 4.67
N PRO A 11 4.94 -15.93 4.38
CA PRO A 11 5.20 -14.51 4.64
C PRO A 11 4.68 -13.53 3.57
N THR A 12 3.96 -14.00 2.56
CA THR A 12 3.31 -13.11 1.59
C THR A 12 1.90 -12.79 2.06
N VAL A 13 1.63 -11.52 2.31
CA VAL A 13 0.34 -11.04 2.78
C VAL A 13 -0.38 -10.36 1.63
N TYR A 14 -1.57 -10.87 1.31
CA TYR A 14 -2.40 -10.33 0.25
C TYR A 14 -3.37 -9.33 0.85
N ILE A 15 -3.36 -8.11 0.32
CA ILE A 15 -4.19 -7.00 0.78
C ILE A 15 -5.14 -6.61 -0.33
N THR A 16 -6.44 -6.83 -0.14
CA THR A 16 -7.45 -6.37 -1.09
C THR A 16 -8.03 -5.05 -0.61
N ILE A 17 -7.85 -4.00 -1.40
CA ILE A 17 -8.48 -2.69 -1.21
C ILE A 17 -9.70 -2.61 -2.12
N SER A 18 -10.89 -2.52 -1.53
CA SER A 18 -12.16 -2.54 -2.25
C SER A 18 -13.14 -1.50 -1.73
N GLY A 19 -13.94 -0.93 -2.61
CA GLY A 19 -14.92 0.10 -2.27
C GLY A 19 -14.28 1.45 -1.95
N SER A 20 -14.95 2.24 -1.11
CA SER A 20 -14.53 3.59 -0.72
C SER A 20 -14.24 3.67 0.78
N ILE A 21 -13.46 4.67 1.18
CA ILE A 21 -13.24 4.97 2.59
C ILE A 21 -14.47 5.72 3.11
N GLU A 22 -15.37 5.00 3.78
CA GLU A 22 -16.62 5.55 4.32
C GLU A 22 -16.39 6.34 5.60
N SER A 23 -15.37 5.96 6.38
CA SER A 23 -15.05 6.61 7.65
C SER A 23 -13.54 6.74 7.88
N PRO A 24 -13.09 7.70 8.73
CA PRO A 24 -11.71 7.73 9.21
C PRO A 24 -11.27 6.41 9.88
N ARG A 25 -12.22 5.67 10.46
CA ARG A 25 -11.96 4.39 11.13
C ARG A 25 -11.48 3.31 10.17
N ASP A 26 -11.98 3.28 8.94
CA ASP A 26 -11.53 2.32 7.92
C ASP A 26 -10.04 2.51 7.60
N PHE A 27 -9.61 3.76 7.46
CA PHE A 27 -8.21 4.10 7.24
C PHE A 27 -7.35 3.75 8.47
N THR A 28 -7.81 4.10 9.68
CA THR A 28 -7.10 3.75 10.91
C THR A 28 -6.92 2.24 11.06
N HIS A 29 -7.97 1.46 10.83
CA HIS A 29 -7.92 0.00 10.91
C HIS A 29 -6.92 -0.59 9.91
N PHE A 30 -6.91 -0.09 8.66
CA PHE A 30 -5.90 -0.47 7.67
C PHE A 30 -4.47 -0.23 8.17
N ILE A 31 -4.20 0.97 8.71
CA ILE A 31 -2.87 1.32 9.23
C ILE A 31 -2.47 0.47 10.43
N GLU A 32 -3.40 0.17 11.33
CA GLU A 32 -3.15 -0.66 12.51
C GLU A 32 -2.81 -2.10 12.13
N GLN A 33 -3.54 -2.69 11.17
CA GLN A 33 -3.23 -4.03 10.64
C GLN A 33 -1.86 -4.06 9.95
N TRP A 34 -1.53 -3.01 9.20
CA TRP A 34 -0.20 -2.89 8.61
C TRP A 34 0.90 -2.78 9.67
N LEU A 35 0.68 -2.00 10.74
CA LEU A 35 1.62 -1.87 11.84
C LEU A 35 1.84 -3.18 12.60
N GLN A 36 0.82 -4.01 12.75
CA GLN A 36 0.95 -5.32 13.39
C GLN A 36 1.94 -6.23 12.66
N LEU A 37 1.98 -6.20 11.33
CA LEU A 37 2.97 -6.96 10.55
C LEU A 37 4.41 -6.56 10.90
N PHE A 38 4.66 -5.26 11.06
CA PHE A 38 5.97 -4.77 11.48
C PHE A 38 6.32 -5.26 12.89
N ASN A 39 5.39 -5.19 13.83
CA ASN A 39 5.60 -5.56 15.22
C ASN A 39 5.77 -7.07 15.44
N ASN A 40 5.28 -7.92 14.53
CA ASN A 40 5.49 -9.37 14.59
C ASN A 40 6.96 -9.78 14.36
N GLY A 41 7.83 -8.86 13.91
CA GLY A 41 9.27 -9.06 13.77
C GLY A 41 9.72 -10.05 12.69
N THR A 42 8.79 -10.79 12.08
CA THR A 42 9.07 -11.73 10.99
C THR A 42 9.10 -10.99 9.67
N THR A 43 9.96 -11.42 8.73
CA THR A 43 10.04 -10.85 7.39
C THR A 43 8.78 -11.15 6.58
N PHE A 44 8.31 -10.17 5.81
CA PHE A 44 7.08 -10.30 5.02
C PHE A 44 7.12 -9.49 3.73
N ASN A 45 6.23 -9.87 2.81
CA ASN A 45 5.99 -9.21 1.53
C ASN A 45 4.53 -8.79 1.45
N LEU A 46 4.25 -7.68 0.77
CA LEU A 46 2.88 -7.20 0.59
C LEU A 46 2.45 -7.26 -0.86
N TYR A 47 1.26 -7.80 -1.10
CA TYR A 47 0.62 -7.80 -2.42
C TYR A 47 -0.70 -7.06 -2.32
N PHE A 48 -0.74 -5.84 -2.81
CA PHE A 48 -1.94 -5.02 -2.84
C PHE A 48 -2.71 -5.27 -4.13
N ASN A 49 -3.98 -5.62 -4.01
CA ASN A 49 -4.94 -5.63 -5.10
C ASN A 49 -5.89 -4.44 -4.93
N THR A 50 -5.86 -3.50 -5.86
CA THR A 50 -6.74 -2.32 -5.85
C THR A 50 -7.80 -2.36 -6.95
N ILE A 51 -7.96 -3.46 -7.70
CA ILE A 51 -8.83 -3.56 -8.89
C ILE A 51 -10.26 -3.09 -8.59
N ASN A 52 -10.79 -3.43 -7.41
CA ASN A 52 -12.15 -3.08 -6.98
C ASN A 52 -12.19 -1.81 -6.10
N CYS A 53 -11.14 -1.01 -6.11
CA CYS A 53 -11.06 0.21 -5.32
C CYS A 53 -11.80 1.35 -6.02
N GLY A 54 -12.75 1.94 -5.30
CA GLY A 54 -13.51 3.10 -5.74
C GLY A 54 -12.70 4.39 -5.64
N TYR A 55 -13.41 5.51 -5.69
CA TYR A 55 -12.78 6.82 -5.49
C TYR A 55 -12.16 6.94 -4.09
N ILE A 56 -10.89 7.35 -4.04
CA ILE A 56 -10.17 7.70 -2.81
C ILE A 56 -9.90 9.20 -2.81
N ASN A 57 -10.31 9.87 -1.73
CA ASN A 57 -9.97 11.27 -1.52
C ASN A 57 -8.46 11.44 -1.31
N ILE A 58 -7.85 12.41 -2.01
CA ILE A 58 -6.42 12.73 -1.95
C ILE A 58 -5.86 12.94 -0.53
N LYS A 59 -6.70 13.36 0.43
CA LYS A 59 -6.31 13.49 1.85
C LYS A 59 -5.71 12.18 2.40
N TYR A 60 -6.20 11.02 1.96
CA TYR A 60 -5.71 9.74 2.43
C TYR A 60 -4.35 9.37 1.84
N ALA A 61 -3.99 9.87 0.66
CA ALA A 61 -2.64 9.76 0.12
C ALA A 61 -1.64 10.56 0.99
N ILE A 62 -2.01 11.79 1.39
CA ILE A 62 -1.18 12.62 2.28
C ILE A 62 -1.02 11.94 3.65
N LEU A 63 -2.10 11.42 4.23
CA LEU A 63 -2.06 10.68 5.49
C LEU A 63 -1.21 9.40 5.38
N MET A 64 -1.29 8.68 4.27
CA MET A 64 -0.47 7.50 4.02
C MET A 64 1.02 7.84 4.02
N ALA A 65 1.42 8.89 3.31
CA ALA A 65 2.81 9.35 3.29
C ALA A 65 3.32 9.71 4.69
N HIS A 66 2.49 10.38 5.51
CA HIS A 66 2.82 10.63 6.92
C HIS A 66 2.97 9.35 7.75
N LYS A 67 2.18 8.31 7.48
CA LYS A 67 2.30 7.01 8.16
C LYS A 67 3.54 6.24 7.75
N ILE A 68 3.89 6.24 6.46
CA ILE A 68 5.16 5.69 5.96
C ILE A 68 6.33 6.36 6.69
N ARG A 69 6.32 7.70 6.79
CA ARG A 69 7.35 8.45 7.51
C ARG A 69 7.45 8.04 8.98
N GLN A 70 6.32 7.83 9.66
CA GLN A 70 6.28 7.35 11.04
C GLN A 70 6.88 5.95 11.16
N PHE A 71 6.54 5.03 10.27
CA PHE A 71 7.10 3.67 10.26
C PHE A 71 8.61 3.68 10.01
N LYS A 72 9.11 4.53 9.10
CA LYS A 72 10.55 4.68 8.85
C LYS A 72 11.32 5.16 10.09
N LYS A 73 10.74 6.03 10.92
CA LYS A 73 11.37 6.48 12.18
C LYS A 73 11.61 5.34 13.16
N ASN A 74 10.76 4.30 13.12
CA ASN A 74 10.92 3.11 13.96
C ASN A 74 11.96 2.11 13.40
N LYS A 75 12.57 2.40 12.25
CA LYS A 75 13.64 1.60 11.61
C LYS A 75 13.26 0.13 11.38
N TYR A 76 12.00 -0.14 11.04
CA TYR A 76 11.58 -1.48 10.67
C TYR A 76 12.33 -1.97 9.42
N THR A 77 12.78 -3.23 9.43
CA THR A 77 13.56 -3.86 8.34
C THR A 77 12.92 -5.15 7.82
N ASN A 78 11.75 -5.52 8.36
CA ASN A 78 11.12 -6.79 8.06
C ASN A 78 10.19 -6.78 6.84
N LEU A 79 9.81 -5.61 6.31
CA LEU A 79 9.17 -5.52 4.99
C LEU A 79 10.24 -5.63 3.90
N GLN A 80 10.21 -6.68 3.07
CA GLN A 80 11.23 -6.93 2.05
C GLN A 80 10.87 -6.32 0.69
N PHE A 81 9.61 -6.46 0.25
CA PHE A 81 9.09 -5.79 -0.93
C PHE A 81 7.58 -5.63 -0.88
N SER A 82 7.05 -4.73 -1.70
CA SER A 82 5.62 -4.63 -1.98
C SER A 82 5.34 -4.68 -3.48
N LYS A 83 4.21 -5.28 -3.85
CA LYS A 83 3.68 -5.27 -5.21
C LYS A 83 2.26 -4.74 -5.20
N ILE A 84 1.91 -3.86 -6.14
CA ILE A 84 0.61 -3.19 -6.18
C ILE A 84 -0.02 -3.34 -7.57
N ALA A 85 -1.15 -4.04 -7.63
CA ALA A 85 -2.04 -4.09 -8.77
C ALA A 85 -2.91 -2.85 -8.79
N VAL A 86 -2.77 -1.99 -9.79
CA VAL A 86 -3.49 -0.72 -9.88
C VAL A 86 -4.65 -0.80 -10.86
N ALA A 87 -5.85 -0.47 -10.37
CA ALA A 87 -7.09 -0.55 -11.16
C ALA A 87 -7.20 0.51 -12.25
N ASN A 88 -6.76 1.73 -11.94
CA ASN A 88 -7.01 2.89 -12.78
C ASN A 88 -5.98 3.99 -12.56
N LYS A 89 -5.97 4.95 -13.49
CA LYS A 89 -5.04 6.08 -13.49
C LYS A 89 -5.12 6.96 -12.24
N CYS A 90 -6.29 7.10 -11.61
CA CYS A 90 -6.45 7.90 -10.40
C CYS A 90 -5.67 7.28 -9.23
N ILE A 91 -5.79 5.97 -9.01
CA ILE A 91 -5.02 5.26 -7.98
C ILE A 91 -3.52 5.35 -8.28
N LEU A 92 -3.10 5.21 -9.54
CA LEU A 92 -1.70 5.37 -9.93
C LEU A 92 -1.14 6.75 -9.55
N ILE A 93 -1.91 7.82 -9.81
CA ILE A 93 -1.53 9.19 -9.45
C ILE A 93 -1.42 9.35 -7.92
N LEU A 94 -2.35 8.76 -7.16
CA LEU A 94 -2.29 8.80 -5.69
C LEU A 94 -1.06 8.06 -5.15
N LEU A 95 -0.70 6.90 -5.71
CA LEU A 95 0.51 6.17 -5.32
C LEU A 95 1.78 6.97 -5.63
N ARG A 96 1.86 7.56 -6.82
CA ARG A 96 2.96 8.47 -7.18
C ARG A 96 3.06 9.66 -6.22
N LEU A 97 1.93 10.25 -5.83
CA LEU A 97 1.90 11.33 -4.85
C LEU A 97 2.40 10.86 -3.48
N ILE A 98 1.97 9.68 -3.01
CA ILE A 98 2.45 9.09 -1.75
C ILE A 98 3.97 8.98 -1.77
N PHE A 99 4.52 8.32 -2.81
CA PHE A 99 5.97 8.06 -2.90
C PHE A 99 6.79 9.30 -3.27
N TYR A 100 6.17 10.33 -3.84
CA TYR A 100 6.79 11.64 -4.00
C TYR A 100 6.92 12.39 -2.67
N ILE A 101 5.91 12.33 -1.79
CA ILE A 101 5.96 12.96 -0.47
C ILE A 101 6.90 12.21 0.47
N GLU A 102 6.82 10.88 0.48
CA GLU A 102 7.66 10.02 1.32
C GLU A 102 8.03 8.73 0.58
N ALA A 103 9.32 8.52 0.35
CA ALA A 103 9.84 7.32 -0.27
C ALA A 103 9.42 6.06 0.51
N PRO A 104 9.14 4.93 -0.17
CA PRO A 104 8.66 3.72 0.48
C PRO A 104 9.67 3.16 1.48
N ILE A 105 9.19 2.31 2.40
CA ILE A 105 10.04 1.63 3.41
C ILE A 105 10.92 0.56 2.76
N ALA A 106 10.41 -0.08 1.70
CA ALA A 106 11.06 -1.15 0.95
C ALA A 106 10.74 -0.98 -0.55
N PRO A 107 11.41 -1.67 -1.47
CA PRO A 107 11.10 -1.60 -2.90
C PRO A 107 9.62 -1.90 -3.19
N VAL A 108 9.01 -1.07 -4.03
CA VAL A 108 7.61 -1.21 -4.46
C VAL A 108 7.54 -1.32 -5.97
N GLU A 109 6.96 -2.42 -6.46
CA GLU A 109 6.57 -2.58 -7.85
C GLU A 109 5.08 -2.26 -8.01
N VAL A 110 4.76 -1.32 -8.88
CA VAL A 110 3.38 -0.95 -9.23
C VAL A 110 3.13 -1.41 -10.66
N TYR A 111 2.11 -2.25 -10.88
CA TYR A 111 1.70 -2.67 -12.22
C TYR A 111 0.29 -2.22 -12.54
N TYR A 112 0.08 -1.80 -13.77
CA TYR A 112 -1.20 -1.30 -14.28
C TYR A 112 -1.34 -1.59 -15.76
N GLU A 113 -2.59 -1.71 -16.21
CA GLU A 113 -2.89 -1.88 -17.62
C GLU A 113 -3.04 -0.50 -18.30
N LYS A 114 -2.39 -0.33 -19.44
CA LYS A 114 -2.51 0.86 -20.29
C LYS A 114 -2.61 0.41 -21.74
N ASN A 115 -3.75 0.69 -22.39
CA ASN A 115 -4.00 0.32 -23.79
C ASN A 115 -3.79 -1.19 -24.06
N ASN A 116 -4.32 -2.07 -23.19
CA ASN A 116 -4.13 -3.53 -23.25
C ASN A 116 -2.67 -4.01 -23.09
N ILE A 117 -1.79 -3.14 -22.60
CA ILE A 117 -0.38 -3.46 -22.30
C ILE A 117 -0.17 -3.31 -20.80
N ILE A 118 0.33 -4.38 -20.17
CA ILE A 118 0.76 -4.34 -18.78
C ILE A 118 2.06 -3.53 -18.69
N SER A 119 2.02 -2.45 -17.93
CA SER A 119 3.16 -1.59 -17.63
C SER A 119 3.51 -1.71 -16.14
N SER A 120 4.75 -1.42 -15.78
CA SER A 120 5.18 -1.35 -14.38
C SER A 120 6.07 -0.14 -14.07
N GLU A 121 6.01 0.30 -12.82
CA GLU A 121 6.84 1.36 -12.23
C GLU A 121 7.47 0.83 -10.95
N GLN A 122 8.73 1.19 -10.71
CA GLN A 122 9.48 0.80 -9.52
C GLN A 122 9.75 2.02 -8.66
N PHE A 123 9.47 1.93 -7.36
CA PHE A 123 9.78 2.95 -6.37
C PHE A 123 10.75 2.36 -5.35
N TYR A 124 11.86 3.04 -5.12
CA TYR A 124 12.92 2.56 -4.24
C TYR A 124 12.98 3.37 -2.94
N PRO A 125 13.35 2.73 -1.81
CA PRO A 125 13.64 3.45 -0.57
C PRO A 125 14.86 4.39 -0.75
N HIS A 126 14.93 5.42 0.09
CA HIS A 126 16.09 6.31 0.25
C HIS A 126 16.62 6.21 1.68
#